data_AF-A0A0S9QL36-F1
#
_entry.id   AF-A0A0S9QL36-F1
#
_cell.length_a   1.000
_cell.length_b   1.000
_cell.length_c   1.000
_cell.angle_alpha   90.00
_cell.angle_beta   90.00
_cell.angle_gamma   90.00
#
_symmetry.space_group_name_H-M   'P 1'
#
loop_
_entity.id
_entity.type
_entity.pdbx_description
1 polymer ?
#
loop_
_entity_poly.entity_id
_entity_poly.type
_entity_poly.pdbx_seq_one_letter_code
_entity_poly.pdbx_strand_id
1 'polypeptide(L)'
;MDGAVHPSLLESVSAWVLIVSFALSLIYEFWRATAKAGTSRYDSMRAFVQGLWLYVLAAIVIVLLFVGVPIAAWIGLIFSVLVILVSIFYYNPKMMPARKPGLFDWFEDLVYTGLAFVTATLLALEVAGLTLS
;
A
#
# COMPACT_ATOMS: atom_id res chain seq x y z
N MET A 1 -19.86 19.74 19.34
CA MET A 1 -18.92 18.59 19.23
C MET A 1 -18.33 18.75 17.86
N ASP A 2 -17.35 19.63 17.76
CA ASP A 2 -16.87 20.16 16.48
C ASP A 2 -15.46 19.59 16.30
N GLY A 3 -15.42 18.29 16.01
CA GLY A 3 -14.23 17.44 16.15
C GLY A 3 -13.59 17.04 14.82
N ALA A 4 -13.83 17.78 13.74
CA ALA A 4 -13.07 17.58 12.51
C ALA A 4 -11.67 18.20 12.73
N VAL A 5 -10.76 17.38 13.27
CA VAL A 5 -9.33 17.70 13.25
C VAL A 5 -8.92 17.63 11.79
N HIS A 6 -8.53 18.77 11.22
CA HIS A 6 -8.03 18.79 9.85
C HIS A 6 -6.76 17.93 9.77
N PRO A 7 -6.61 17.08 8.74
CA PRO A 7 -5.44 16.23 8.60
C PRO A 7 -4.18 17.08 8.50
N SER A 8 -3.08 16.59 9.06
CA SER A 8 -1.80 17.27 8.89
C SER A 8 -1.35 17.22 7.42
N LEU A 9 -0.38 18.06 7.05
CA LEU A 9 0.23 17.97 5.71
C LEU A 9 0.87 16.60 5.48
N LEU A 10 1.54 16.03 6.49
CA LEU A 10 2.17 14.72 6.40
C LEU A 10 1.13 13.61 6.25
N GLU A 11 0.03 13.65 7.00
CA GLU A 11 -1.08 12.70 6.86
C GLU A 11 -1.71 12.77 5.48
N SER A 12 -1.96 14.00 4.98
CA SER A 12 -2.55 14.23 3.66
C SER A 12 -1.66 13.73 2.53
N VAL A 13 -0.35 14.04 2.57
CA VAL A 13 0.62 13.56 1.57
C VAL A 13 0.74 12.04 1.65
N SER A 14 0.78 11.47 2.86
CA SER A 14 0.82 10.01 3.05
C SER A 14 -0.41 9.32 2.47
N ALA A 15 -1.60 9.88 2.65
CA ALA A 15 -2.83 9.38 2.05
C ALA A 15 -2.77 9.39 0.52
N TRP A 16 -2.25 10.46 -0.08
CA TRP A 16 -2.05 10.53 -1.55
C TRP A 16 -1.01 9.53 -2.06
N VAL A 17 0.11 9.35 -1.34
CA VAL A 17 1.13 8.35 -1.69
C VAL A 17 0.54 6.94 -1.62
N LEU A 18 -0.28 6.64 -0.61
CA LEU A 18 -1.01 5.38 -0.50
C LEU A 18 -2.02 5.19 -1.63
N ILE A 19 -2.77 6.22 -2.03
CA ILE A 19 -3.66 6.15 -3.19
C ILE A 19 -2.88 5.71 -4.43
N VAL A 20 -1.77 6.39 -4.73
CA VAL A 20 -0.97 6.10 -5.92
C VAL A 20 -0.41 4.67 -5.86
N SER A 21 0.16 4.29 -4.71
CA SER A 21 0.74 2.96 -4.50
C SER A 21 -0.30 1.84 -4.70
N PHE A 22 -1.45 1.93 -4.04
CA PHE A 22 -2.48 0.89 -4.12
C PHE A 22 -3.25 0.90 -5.44
N ALA A 23 -3.41 2.05 -6.10
CA ALA A 23 -3.98 2.09 -7.45
C ALA A 23 -3.07 1.40 -8.47
N LEU A 24 -1.76 1.67 -8.42
CA LEU A 24 -0.77 1.00 -9.27
C LEU A 24 -0.80 -0.52 -9.05
N SER A 25 -0.77 -0.95 -7.79
CA SER A 25 -0.84 -2.38 -7.44
C SER A 25 -2.14 -3.03 -7.91
N LEU A 26 -3.29 -2.36 -7.74
CA LEU A 26 -4.58 -2.91 -8.15
C LEU A 26 -4.65 -3.11 -9.68
N ILE A 27 -4.19 -2.11 -10.44
CA ILE A 27 -4.15 -2.18 -11.90
C ILE A 27 -3.21 -3.31 -12.34
N TYR A 28 -2.04 -3.42 -11.73
CA TYR A 28 -1.07 -4.46 -12.03
C TYR A 28 -1.61 -5.87 -11.71
N GLU A 29 -2.22 -6.07 -10.54
CA GLU A 29 -2.79 -7.36 -10.15
C GLU A 29 -3.97 -7.75 -11.06
N PHE A 30 -4.81 -6.79 -11.46
CA PHE A 30 -5.87 -7.02 -12.42
C PHE A 30 -5.33 -7.41 -13.80
N TRP A 31 -4.30 -6.71 -14.27
CA TRP A 31 -3.60 -7.05 -15.51
C TRP A 31 -2.97 -8.45 -15.44
N ARG A 32 -2.30 -8.82 -14.34
CA ARG A 32 -1.73 -10.17 -14.17
C ARG A 32 -2.81 -11.25 -14.15
N ALA A 33 -3.89 -11.02 -13.42
CA ALA A 33 -5.01 -11.96 -13.31
C ALA A 33 -5.69 -12.25 -14.66
N THR A 34 -5.54 -11.35 -15.64
CA THR A 34 -6.11 -11.49 -16.99
C THR A 34 -5.06 -11.92 -18.02
N ALA A 35 -4.01 -11.13 -18.23
CA ALA A 35 -3.00 -11.33 -19.26
C ALA A 35 -2.00 -12.44 -18.95
N LYS A 36 -1.78 -12.77 -17.67
CA LYS A 36 -0.88 -13.86 -17.23
C LYS A 36 -1.61 -15.04 -16.62
N ALA A 37 -2.94 -15.12 -16.83
CA ALA A 37 -3.79 -16.15 -16.27
C ALA A 37 -3.23 -17.56 -16.49
N GLY A 38 -3.09 -18.34 -15.41
CA GLY A 38 -2.57 -19.72 -15.46
C GLY A 38 -1.05 -19.87 -15.44
N THR A 39 -0.28 -18.77 -15.45
CA THR A 39 1.20 -18.82 -15.34
C THR A 39 1.63 -19.34 -13.96
N SER A 40 0.94 -18.91 -12.91
CA SER A 40 1.14 -19.35 -11.54
C SER A 40 -0.20 -19.47 -10.81
N ARG A 41 -0.21 -20.09 -9.62
CA ARG A 41 -1.41 -20.16 -8.76
C ARG A 41 -1.94 -18.78 -8.35
N TYR A 42 -1.11 -17.75 -8.45
CA TYR A 42 -1.43 -16.38 -8.09
C TYR A 42 -2.02 -15.58 -9.26
N ASP A 43 -1.87 -16.06 -10.49
CA ASP A 43 -2.31 -15.36 -11.70
C ASP A 43 -3.68 -15.92 -12.11
N SER A 44 -4.71 -15.57 -11.34
CA SER A 44 -6.09 -15.95 -11.65
C SER A 44 -7.07 -14.92 -11.10
N MET A 45 -8.25 -14.81 -11.73
CA MET A 45 -9.32 -13.94 -11.23
C MET A 45 -9.76 -14.34 -9.80
N ARG A 46 -9.68 -15.63 -9.46
CA ARG A 46 -9.97 -16.10 -8.10
C ARG A 46 -8.98 -15.56 -7.09
N ALA A 47 -7.68 -15.62 -7.40
CA ALA A 47 -6.63 -15.09 -6.52
C ALA A 47 -6.74 -13.56 -6.38
N PHE A 48 -7.03 -12.86 -7.48
CA PHE A 48 -7.30 -11.41 -7.47
C PHE A 48 -8.45 -11.05 -6.53
N VAL A 49 -9.61 -11.69 -6.67
CA VAL A 49 -10.77 -11.44 -5.81
C VAL A 49 -10.47 -11.78 -4.34
N GLN A 50 -9.72 -12.85 -4.08
CA GLN A 50 -9.27 -13.20 -2.73
C GLN A 50 -8.31 -12.18 -2.12
N GLY A 51 -7.63 -11.37 -2.94
CA GLY A 51 -6.76 -10.29 -2.49
C GLY A 51 -7.47 -8.95 -2.26
N LEU A 52 -8.71 -8.77 -2.76
CA LEU A 52 -9.41 -7.48 -2.75
C LEU A 52 -9.57 -6.86 -1.35
N TRP A 53 -9.63 -7.69 -0.30
CA TRP A 53 -9.75 -7.20 1.08
C TRP A 53 -8.55 -6.34 1.51
N LEU A 54 -7.35 -6.56 0.96
CA LEU A 54 -6.18 -5.72 1.25
C LEU A 54 -6.37 -4.30 0.73
N TYR A 55 -7.00 -4.15 -0.44
CA TYR A 55 -7.31 -2.84 -1.01
C TYR A 55 -8.44 -2.16 -0.24
N VAL A 56 -9.40 -2.92 0.28
CA VAL A 56 -10.42 -2.39 1.20
C VAL A 56 -9.77 -1.88 2.49
N LEU A 57 -8.84 -2.65 3.07
CA LEU A 57 -8.09 -2.23 4.26
C LEU A 57 -7.29 -0.95 3.97
N ALA A 58 -6.59 -0.90 2.83
CA ALA A 58 -5.86 0.29 2.39
C ALA A 58 -6.79 1.50 2.25
N ALA A 59 -7.96 1.34 1.63
CA ALA A 59 -8.95 2.41 1.46
C ALA A 59 -9.44 2.94 2.81
N ILE A 60 -9.67 2.07 3.79
CA ILE A 60 -10.03 2.49 5.16
C ILE A 60 -8.91 3.34 5.75
N VAL A 61 -7.65 2.90 5.68
CA VAL A 61 -6.50 3.65 6.20
C VAL A 61 -6.37 5.01 5.52
N ILE A 62 -6.50 5.07 4.20
CA ILE A 62 -6.47 6.31 3.41
C ILE A 62 -7.56 7.28 3.88
N VAL A 63 -8.79 6.80 4.07
CA VAL A 63 -9.90 7.63 4.58
C VAL A 63 -9.61 8.15 5.98
N LEU A 64 -9.09 7.31 6.88
CA LEU A 64 -8.73 7.76 8.23
C LEU A 64 -7.68 8.88 8.21
N LEU A 65 -6.68 8.78 7.32
CA LEU A 65 -5.66 9.80 7.13
C LEU A 65 -6.23 11.10 6.55
N PHE A 66 -7.19 11.05 5.63
CA PHE A 66 -7.86 12.27 5.14
C PHE A 66 -8.82 12.89 6.15
N VAL A 67 -9.43 12.09 7.01
CA VAL A 67 -10.32 12.57 8.07
C VAL A 67 -9.53 13.18 9.24
N GLY A 68 -8.26 12.85 9.39
CA GLY A 68 -7.39 13.41 10.45
C GLY A 68 -7.78 12.91 11.84
N VAL A 69 -8.28 11.67 11.98
CA VAL A 69 -8.61 11.15 13.32
C VAL A 69 -7.34 11.03 14.18
N PRO A 70 -7.40 11.22 15.51
CA PRO A 70 -6.20 11.35 16.35
C PRO A 70 -5.18 10.19 16.33
N ILE A 71 -5.59 9.01 15.86
CA ILE A 71 -4.76 7.81 15.77
C ILE A 71 -4.44 7.42 14.32
N ALA A 72 -4.84 8.22 13.33
CA ALA A 72 -4.69 7.92 11.91
C ALA A 72 -3.23 7.68 11.53
N ALA A 73 -2.32 8.56 11.97
CA ALA A 73 -0.89 8.41 11.71
C ALA A 73 -0.32 7.09 12.24
N TRP A 74 -0.70 6.67 13.45
CA TRP A 74 -0.28 5.37 14.01
C TRP A 74 -0.81 4.18 13.21
N ILE A 75 -2.10 4.22 12.84
CA ILE A 75 -2.73 3.16 12.04
C ILE A 75 -2.05 3.06 10.68
N GLY A 76 -1.85 4.20 10.01
CA GLY A 76 -1.19 4.26 8.71
C GLY A 76 0.26 3.78 8.78
N LEU A 77 1.00 4.16 9.82
CA LEU A 77 2.38 3.73 10.02
C LEU A 77 2.47 2.21 10.19
N ILE A 78 1.65 1.63 11.08
CA ILE A 78 1.60 0.18 11.30
C ILE A 78 1.23 -0.52 10.00
N PHE A 79 0.23 -0.02 9.29
CA PHE A 79 -0.19 -0.58 8.01
C PHE A 79 0.94 -0.58 6.98
N SER A 80 1.62 0.56 6.77
CA SER A 80 2.74 0.67 5.84
C SER A 80 3.89 -0.26 6.22
N VAL A 81 4.24 -0.36 7.51
CA VAL A 81 5.28 -1.30 7.99
C VAL A 81 4.88 -2.74 7.71
N LEU A 82 3.64 -3.14 7.98
CA LEU A 82 3.17 -4.50 7.70
C LEU A 82 3.22 -4.83 6.21
N VAL A 83 2.82 -3.89 5.34
CA VAL A 83 2.91 -4.05 3.89
C VAL A 83 4.36 -4.20 3.42
N ILE A 84 5.29 -3.39 3.95
CA ILE A 84 6.73 -3.52 3.67
C ILE A 84 7.24 -4.90 4.09
N LEU A 85 6.88 -5.37 5.28
CA LEU A 85 7.29 -6.69 5.78
C LEU A 85 6.74 -7.81 4.90
N VAL A 86 5.47 -7.72 4.49
CA VAL A 86 4.86 -8.70 3.57
C VAL A 86 5.57 -8.67 2.21
N SER A 87 5.92 -7.50 1.69
CA SER A 87 6.69 -7.37 0.45
C SER A 87 8.04 -8.09 0.57
N ILE A 88 8.84 -7.75 1.57
CA ILE A 88 10.21 -8.25 1.74
C ILE A 88 10.25 -9.75 2.09
N PHE A 89 9.42 -10.21 3.03
CA PHE A 89 9.53 -11.55 3.59
C PHE A 89 8.60 -12.59 2.94
N TYR A 90 7.58 -12.16 2.20
CA TYR A 90 6.64 -13.07 1.56
C TYR A 90 6.54 -12.87 0.06
N TYR A 91 6.27 -11.65 -0.42
CA TYR A 91 6.06 -11.41 -1.85
C TYR A 91 7.33 -11.71 -2.65
N ASN A 92 8.46 -11.09 -2.28
CA ASN A 92 9.73 -11.22 -2.98
C ASN A 92 10.36 -12.61 -2.95
N PRO A 93 10.43 -13.33 -1.82
CA PRO A 93 11.04 -14.65 -1.79
C PRO A 93 10.10 -15.77 -2.27
N LYS A 94 8.78 -15.60 -2.21
CA LYS A 94 7.83 -16.70 -2.46
C LYS A 94 6.94 -16.49 -3.69
N MET A 95 6.36 -15.30 -3.83
CA MET A 95 5.36 -15.02 -4.86
C MET A 95 6.01 -14.64 -6.19
N MET A 96 6.98 -13.72 -6.15
CA MET A 96 7.73 -13.25 -7.32
C MET A 96 8.39 -14.38 -8.11
N PRO A 97 9.15 -15.33 -7.52
CA PRO A 97 9.76 -16.42 -8.28
C PRO A 97 8.73 -17.37 -8.90
N ALA A 98 7.65 -17.67 -8.17
CA ALA A 98 6.57 -18.53 -8.65
C ALA A 98 5.83 -17.91 -9.84
N ARG A 99 5.81 -16.58 -9.91
CA ARG A 99 5.16 -15.76 -10.93
C ARG A 99 5.96 -15.63 -12.23
N LYS A 100 7.18 -16.21 -12.31
CA LYS A 100 8.12 -16.12 -13.45
C LYS A 100 8.27 -14.66 -13.90
N PRO A 101 8.94 -13.83 -13.08
CA PRO A 101 8.84 -12.38 -13.19
C PRO A 101 9.57 -11.86 -14.43
N GLY A 102 8.97 -10.88 -15.10
CA GLY A 102 9.57 -10.04 -16.10
C GLY A 102 9.89 -8.65 -15.57
N LEU A 103 10.33 -7.75 -16.46
CA LEU A 103 10.75 -6.39 -16.10
C LEU A 103 9.66 -5.59 -15.38
N PHE A 104 8.42 -5.69 -15.87
CA PHE A 104 7.29 -4.95 -15.28
C PHE A 104 6.95 -5.40 -13.86
N ASP A 105 7.15 -6.68 -13.54
CA ASP A 105 6.89 -7.21 -12.20
C ASP A 105 7.89 -6.65 -11.18
N TRP A 106 9.17 -6.55 -11.58
CA TRP A 106 10.20 -5.93 -10.75
C TRP A 106 10.01 -4.43 -10.59
N PHE A 107 9.61 -3.74 -11.67
CA PHE A 107 9.33 -2.32 -11.60
C PHE A 107 8.16 -2.03 -10.65
N GLU A 108 7.07 -2.79 -10.75
CA GLU A 108 5.92 -2.63 -9.87
C GLU A 108 6.30 -2.89 -8.41
N ASP A 109 7.00 -3.99 -8.10
CA ASP A 109 7.43 -4.30 -6.74
C ASP A 109 8.27 -3.19 -6.11
N LEU A 110 9.26 -2.69 -6.86
CA LEU A 110 10.16 -1.62 -6.39
C LEU A 110 9.42 -0.31 -6.16
N VAL A 111 8.54 0.08 -7.09
CA VAL A 111 7.78 1.33 -6.97
C VAL A 111 6.76 1.22 -5.84
N TYR A 112 6.00 0.14 -5.77
CA TYR A 112 5.02 -0.10 -4.72
C TYR A 112 5.67 -0.09 -3.34
N THR A 113 6.73 -0.89 -3.16
CA THR A 113 7.46 -1.00 -1.89
C THR A 113 8.16 0.31 -1.54
N GLY A 114 8.74 1.00 -2.52
CA GLY A 114 9.34 2.33 -2.34
C GLY A 114 8.33 3.36 -1.83
N LEU A 115 7.14 3.43 -2.42
CA LEU A 115 6.07 4.32 -1.97
C LEU A 115 5.55 3.95 -0.56
N ALA A 116 5.55 2.67 -0.21
CA ALA A 116 5.23 2.23 1.15
C ALA A 116 6.28 2.73 2.16
N PHE A 117 7.57 2.68 1.83
CA PHE A 117 8.65 3.28 2.65
C PHE A 117 8.51 4.79 2.78
N VAL A 118 8.17 5.51 1.69
CA VAL A 118 7.90 6.95 1.76
C VAL A 118 6.76 7.24 2.74
N THR A 119 5.65 6.52 2.62
CA THR A 119 4.51 6.66 3.54
C THR A 119 4.91 6.39 4.99
N ALA A 120 5.60 5.27 5.24
CA ALA A 120 6.05 4.92 6.59
C ALA A 120 6.97 6.00 7.17
N THR A 121 7.83 6.60 6.35
CA THR A 121 8.73 7.67 6.79
C THR A 121 7.95 8.93 7.16
N LEU A 122 7.04 9.37 6.29
CA LEU A 122 6.21 10.57 6.54
C LEU A 122 5.36 10.41 7.81
N LEU A 123 4.74 9.24 8.01
CA LEU A 123 3.94 8.97 9.19
C LEU A 123 4.80 8.78 10.45
N ALA A 124 6.02 8.27 10.33
CA ALA A 124 6.95 8.22 11.46
C ALA A 124 7.38 9.63 11.90
N LEU A 125 7.58 10.56 10.95
CA LEU A 125 7.84 11.96 11.27
C LEU A 125 6.65 12.61 12.00
N GLU A 126 5.43 12.39 11.51
CA GLU A 126 4.20 12.87 12.15
C GLU A 126 4.07 12.34 13.58
N VAL A 127 4.24 11.03 13.77
CA VAL A 127 4.19 10.38 15.10
C VAL A 127 5.29 10.88 16.04
N ALA A 128 6.45 11.26 15.50
CA ALA A 128 7.53 11.88 16.27
C ALA A 128 7.28 13.37 16.59
N GLY A 129 6.18 13.95 16.11
CA GLY A 129 5.85 15.37 16.29
C GLY A 129 6.65 16.32 15.40
N LEU A 130 7.25 15.81 14.30
CA LEU A 130 7.99 16.59 13.34
C LEU A 130 7.09 17.00 12.17
N THR A 131 7.12 18.27 11.78
CA THR A 131 6.32 18.82 10.68
C THR A 131 7.20 19.19 9.49
N LEU A 132 6.67 19.06 8.26
CA LEU A 132 7.27 19.71 7.09
C LEU A 132 6.93 21.21 7.13
N SER A 133 7.96 22.05 7.27
CA SER A 133 7.88 23.51 7.27
C SER A 133 7.72 24.08 5.87
#